data_AF-A0A6C8F573-F1
#
_entry.id   AF-A0A6C8F573-F1
#
_cell.length_a   1.000
_cell.length_b   1.000
_cell.length_c   1.000
_cell.angle_alpha   90.00
_cell.angle_beta   90.00
_cell.angle_gamma   90.00
#
_symmetry.space_group_name_H-M   'P 1'
#
loop_
_entity.id
_entity.type
_entity.pdbx_description
1 polymer ?
#
loop_
_entity_poly.entity_id
_entity_poly.type
_entity_poly.pdbx_seq_one_letter_code
_entity_poly.pdbx_strand_id
1 'polypeptide(L)' 'MLGEIITDFDAALLSNDMQRVDDVRRRACEYLGIDEPKAP' A
#
# COMPACT_ATOMS: atom_id res chain seq x y z
N MET A 1 -8.80 -0.96 -9.03
CA MET A 1 -9.85 -1.40 -8.08
C MET A 1 -9.21 -1.84 -6.75
N LEU A 2 -9.93 -1.84 -5.62
CA LEU A 2 -9.37 -2.21 -4.30
C LEU A 2 -8.66 -3.59 -4.28
N GLY A 3 -9.19 -4.57 -5.02
CA GLY A 3 -8.58 -5.91 -5.11
C GLY A 3 -7.15 -5.89 -5.66
N GLU A 4 -6.86 -5.04 -6.64
CA GLU A 4 -5.51 -4.91 -7.23
C GLU A 4 -4.52 -4.31 -6.23
N ILE A 5 -4.98 -3.36 -5.39
CA ILE A 5 -4.17 -2.74 -4.35
C ILE A 5 -3.76 -3.77 -3.29
N ILE A 6 -4.68 -4.66 -2.90
CA ILE A 6 -4.40 -5.73 -1.92
C ILE A 6 -3.39 -6.73 -2.50
N THR A 7 -3.59 -7.18 -3.75
CA THR A 7 -2.65 -8.11 -4.40
C THR A 7 -1.26 -7.51 -4.56
N ASP A 8 -1.16 -6.22 -4.92
CA ASP A 8 0.12 -5.52 -5.02
C ASP A 8 0.80 -5.37 -3.65
N PHE A 9 0.04 -5.14 -2.58
CA PHE A 9 0.56 -5.02 -1.22
C PHE A 9 1.16 -6.33 -0.73
N ASP A 10 0.43 -7.44 -0.91
CA ASP A 10 0.90 -8.78 -0.56
C ASP A 10 2.16 -9.15 -1.36
N ALA A 11 2.20 -8.82 -2.66
CA ALA A 11 3.39 -9.04 -3.49
C ALA A 11 4.60 -8.22 -3.01
N ALA A 12 4.39 -6.96 -2.62
CA ALA A 12 5.45 -6.07 -2.12
C ALA A 12 6.01 -6.55 -0.76
N LEU A 13 5.14 -7.02 0.13
CA LEU A 13 5.54 -7.64 1.39
C LEU A 13 6.34 -8.93 1.17
N LEU A 14 5.89 -9.78 0.24
CA LEU A 14 6.57 -11.04 -0.10
C LEU A 14 7.95 -10.80 -0.73
N SER A 15 8.11 -9.71 -1.49
CA SER A 15 9.41 -9.34 -2.09
C SER A 15 10.34 -8.59 -1.13
N ASN A 16 9.89 -8.29 0.10
CA ASN A 16 10.61 -7.44 1.07
C ASN A 16 11.01 -6.08 0.48
N ASP A 17 10.21 -5.57 -0.45
CA ASP A 17 10.46 -4.30 -1.14
C ASP A 17 9.70 -3.19 -0.42
N MET A 18 10.35 -2.59 0.57
CA MET A 18 9.76 -1.55 1.42
C MET A 18 9.35 -0.31 0.62
N GLN A 19 10.04 0.01 -0.47
CA GLN A 19 9.68 1.14 -1.33
C GLN A 19 8.35 0.87 -2.04
N ARG A 20 8.18 -0.36 -2.56
CA ARG A 20 6.92 -0.77 -3.18
C ARG A 20 5.77 -0.86 -2.16
N VAL A 21 6.05 -1.29 -0.92
CA VAL A 21 5.06 -1.28 0.17
C VAL A 21 4.54 0.14 0.44
N ASP A 22 5.44 1.13 0.53
CA ASP A 22 5.07 2.54 0.75
C ASP A 22 4.24 3.10 -0.41
N ASP A 23 4.58 2.77 -1.65
CA ASP A 23 3.83 3.25 -2.82
C ASP A 23 2.43 2.64 -2.91
N VAL A 24 2.28 1.35 -2.60
CA VAL A 24 0.96 0.69 -2.54
C VAL A 24 0.13 1.26 -1.40
N ARG A 25 0.75 1.52 -0.25
CA ARG A 25 0.09 2.14 0.90
C ARG A 25 -0.42 3.54 0.57
N ARG A 26 0.37 4.36 -0.12
CA ARG A 26 -0.05 5.69 -0.57
C ARG A 26 -1.25 5.62 -1.53
N ARG A 27 -1.19 4.72 -2.52
CA ARG A 27 -2.29 4.45 -3.45
C ARG A 27 -3.56 3.98 -2.73
N ALA A 28 -3.42 3.16 -1.70
CA ALA A 28 -4.55 2.71 -0.88
C ALA A 28 -5.19 3.87 -0.11
N CYS A 29 -4.37 4.75 0.48
CA CYS A 29 -4.85 5.93 1.21
C CYS A 29 -5.60 6.90 0.29
N GLU A 30 -5.05 7.17 -0.91
CA GLU A 30 -5.70 8.00 -1.93
C GLU A 30 -7.04 7.39 -2.40
N TYR A 31 -7.06 6.08 -2.65
CA TYR A 31 -8.28 5.38 -3.05
C TYR A 31 -9.37 5.43 -1.97
N LEU A 32 -8.98 5.32 -0.69
CA LEU A 32 -9.89 5.34 0.44
C LEU A 32 -10.25 6.76 0.91
N GLY A 33 -9.55 7.79 0.41
CA GLY A 33 -9.73 9.18 0.85
C GLY A 33 -9.36 9.41 2.32
N ILE A 34 -8.39 8.64 2.84
CA ILE A 34 -7.93 8.72 4.23
C ILE A 34 -6.49 9.22 4.29
N ASP A 35 -6.14 9.83 5.43
CA ASP A 35 -4.76 10.19 5.71
C ASP A 35 -3.90 8.95 5.92
N GLU A 36 -2.66 9.01 5.43
CA GLU A 36 -1.70 7.94 5.64
C GLU A 36 -1.38 7.82 7.15
N PRO A 37 -1.44 6.60 7.74
CA PRO A 37 -1.13 6.45 9.15
C PRO A 37 0.36 6.80 9.36
N LYS A 38 0.62 7.83 10.17
CA LYS A 38 1.98 8.15 10.60
C LYS A 38 2.51 6.96 11.39
N ALA A 39 3.64 6.39 10.96
CA ALA A 39 4.31 5.37 11.75
C ALA A 39 4.60 5.94 13.16
N PRO A 40 4.43 5.13 14.22
CA PRO A 40 4.70 5.55 15.60
C PRO A 40 6.17 5.93 15.81
#